data_AF-A0ABD5JSV6-F1
#
_entry.id   AF-A0ABD5JSV6-F1
#
_cell.length_a   1.000
_cell.length_b   1.000
_cell.length_c   1.000
_cell.angle_alpha   90.00
_cell.angle_beta   90.00
_cell.angle_gamma   90.00
#
_symmetry.space_group_name_H-M   'P 1'
#
loop_
_entity.id
_entity.type
_entity.pdbx_description
1 polymer ?
#
loop_
_entity_poly.entity_id
_entity_poly.type
_entity_poly.pdbx_seq_one_letter_code
_entity_poly.pdbx_strand_id
1 'polypeptide(L)'
;MRDLNWVESKLGDDALNRLHRKLSGGKANQNGYEFELFNCIAEIVSVASAYDTSLESDDGEVADHPNAVRMTQGCLAFVDDIMIETPDRLRFIQVKSTSCLTWDAKLFEDFQNQYDWLMAYGKKFELVLVTISEGVRNNLISGRSKYTFDKAIIISRNPDETEWVEKIKSLVTGVPSLRNARLLHGQLTLAWMESNREEFMGETLSRAKEKTRGMIKAFQKTPVFLQEIIGEIKNLDNDVLTLSADGLSIMYHIQNEEDEIQGVISIENWCAAERELINNPPQTAIALITQIAEGLKNL
;
A
#
# COMPACT_ATOMS: atom_id res chain seq x y z
N MET A 1 -11.14 12.59 -7.97
CA MET A 1 -12.41 11.85 -8.17
C MET A 1 -13.54 12.67 -7.53
N ARG A 2 -14.26 13.47 -8.32
CA ARG A 2 -15.37 14.34 -7.88
C ARG A 2 -16.38 14.55 -9.02
N ASP A 3 -16.67 13.52 -9.81
CA ASP A 3 -17.69 13.66 -10.86
C ASP A 3 -19.09 13.42 -10.26
N LEU A 4 -19.51 14.37 -9.42
CA LEU A 4 -20.83 14.35 -8.79
C LEU A 4 -21.96 14.46 -9.84
N ASN A 5 -21.67 15.07 -10.99
CA ASN A 5 -22.60 15.17 -12.11
C ASN A 5 -22.86 13.80 -12.75
N TRP A 6 -21.82 12.95 -12.84
CA TRP A 6 -22.02 11.56 -13.26
C TRP A 6 -22.93 10.81 -12.29
N VAL A 7 -22.68 10.93 -10.98
CA VAL A 7 -23.50 10.28 -9.95
C VAL A 7 -24.96 10.71 -10.05
N GLU A 8 -25.23 12.01 -10.12
CA GLU A 8 -26.57 12.56 -10.30
C GLU A 8 -27.24 12.00 -11.57
N SER A 9 -26.54 12.05 -12.71
CA SER A 9 -27.12 11.67 -14.01
C SER A 9 -27.31 10.16 -14.20
N LYS A 10 -26.59 9.31 -13.45
CA LYS A 10 -26.61 7.84 -13.63
C LYS A 10 -27.19 7.06 -12.47
N LEU A 11 -26.93 7.49 -11.24
CA LEU A 11 -27.42 6.85 -10.02
C LEU A 11 -28.61 7.62 -9.40
N GLY A 12 -28.82 8.87 -9.81
CA GLY A 12 -29.95 9.70 -9.40
C GLY A 12 -29.67 10.55 -8.16
N ASP A 13 -30.60 11.46 -7.88
CA ASP A 13 -30.49 12.45 -6.81
C ASP A 13 -30.35 11.82 -5.42
N ASP A 14 -30.97 10.66 -5.18
CA ASP A 14 -30.90 9.97 -3.89
C ASP A 14 -29.47 9.48 -3.58
N ALA A 15 -28.76 8.98 -4.59
CA ALA A 15 -27.37 8.55 -4.48
C ALA A 15 -26.43 9.75 -4.25
N LEU A 16 -26.67 10.86 -4.96
CA LEU A 16 -25.94 12.11 -4.73
C LEU A 16 -26.16 12.66 -3.31
N ASN A 17 -27.42 12.74 -2.87
CA ASN A 17 -27.79 13.16 -1.52
C ASN A 17 -27.19 12.26 -0.44
N ARG A 18 -27.04 10.96 -0.73
CA ARG A 18 -26.37 10.02 0.15
C ARG A 18 -24.86 10.30 0.27
N LEU A 19 -24.15 10.55 -0.84
CA LEU A 19 -22.73 10.94 -0.81
C LEU A 19 -22.52 12.25 -0.02
N HIS A 20 -23.37 13.26 -0.26
CA HIS A 20 -23.32 14.50 0.51
C HIS A 20 -23.55 14.28 2.01
N ARG A 21 -24.46 13.36 2.37
CA ARG A 21 -24.67 13.01 3.77
C ARG A 21 -23.46 12.35 4.41
N LYS A 22 -22.73 11.48 3.69
CA LYS A 22 -21.46 10.90 4.16
C LYS A 22 -20.39 11.96 4.45
N LEU A 23 -20.31 13.04 3.66
CA LEU A 23 -19.44 14.20 3.97
C LEU A 23 -19.81 14.92 5.27
N SER A 24 -21.11 15.01 5.54
CA SER A 24 -21.65 15.79 6.66
C SER A 24 -21.91 14.98 7.94
N GLY A 25 -21.81 13.64 7.88
CA GLY A 25 -22.59 12.77 8.74
C GLY A 25 -21.80 11.80 9.61
N GLY A 26 -21.79 12.09 10.92
CA GLY A 26 -21.58 11.13 12.01
C GLY A 26 -20.20 11.20 12.66
N LYS A 27 -20.15 11.55 13.96
CA LYS A 27 -18.96 11.24 14.77
C LYS A 27 -18.92 9.73 14.92
N ALA A 28 -17.94 9.08 14.30
CA ALA A 28 -17.62 7.70 14.61
C ALA A 28 -17.45 7.58 16.14
N ASN A 29 -17.96 6.49 16.72
CA ASN A 29 -17.61 6.19 18.10
C ASN A 29 -16.10 5.95 18.19
N GLN A 30 -15.53 6.16 19.37
CA GLN A 30 -14.07 6.08 19.55
C GLN A 30 -13.50 4.75 19.06
N ASN A 31 -14.16 3.63 19.38
CA ASN A 31 -13.73 2.30 18.96
C ASN A 31 -13.73 2.11 17.43
N GLY A 32 -14.71 2.67 16.73
CA GLY A 32 -14.77 2.64 15.26
C GLY A 32 -13.62 3.43 14.64
N TYR A 33 -13.36 4.62 15.18
CA TYR A 33 -12.24 5.45 14.75
C TYR A 33 -10.87 4.80 15.01
N GLU A 34 -10.68 4.19 16.19
CA GLU A 34 -9.44 3.46 16.51
C GLU A 34 -9.22 2.28 15.57
N PHE A 35 -10.27 1.54 15.22
CA PHE A 35 -10.18 0.41 14.30
C PHE A 35 -9.93 0.85 12.84
N GLU A 36 -10.53 1.95 12.41
CA GLU A 36 -10.24 2.58 11.12
C GLU A 36 -8.78 3.05 11.03
N LEU A 37 -8.29 3.72 12.07
CA LEU A 37 -6.90 4.16 12.16
C LEU A 37 -5.94 2.96 12.15
N PHE A 38 -6.24 1.91 12.91
CA PHE A 38 -5.48 0.66 12.85
C PHE A 38 -5.40 0.12 11.42
N ASN A 39 -6.52 0.12 10.68
CA ASN A 39 -6.54 -0.34 9.30
C ASN A 39 -5.73 0.53 8.35
N CYS A 40 -5.69 1.84 8.54
CA CYS A 40 -4.80 2.72 7.78
C CYS A 40 -3.32 2.29 7.96
N ILE A 41 -2.91 2.04 9.20
CA ILE A 41 -1.55 1.59 9.50
C ILE A 41 -1.31 0.17 8.97
N ALA A 42 -2.32 -0.70 9.03
CA ALA A 42 -2.24 -2.06 8.51
C ALA A 42 -1.97 -2.09 7.00
N GLU A 43 -2.60 -1.19 6.23
CA GLU A 43 -2.35 -1.06 4.79
C GLU A 43 -0.92 -0.56 4.51
N ILE A 44 -0.47 0.49 5.20
CA ILE A 44 0.91 1.02 5.05
C ILE A 44 1.94 -0.08 5.30
N VAL A 45 1.81 -0.82 6.40
CA VAL A 45 2.73 -1.89 6.77
C VAL A 45 2.65 -3.05 5.80
N SER A 46 1.46 -3.41 5.32
CA SER A 46 1.29 -4.51 4.36
C SER A 46 1.98 -4.20 3.03
N VAL A 47 1.80 -2.98 2.49
CA VAL A 47 2.46 -2.55 1.26
C VAL A 47 3.98 -2.50 1.44
N ALA A 48 4.46 -1.89 2.53
CA ALA A 48 5.89 -1.79 2.81
C ALA A 48 6.55 -3.17 3.00
N SER A 49 5.88 -4.09 3.70
CA SER A 49 6.40 -5.43 3.97
C SER A 49 6.41 -6.29 2.72
N ALA A 50 5.36 -6.23 1.90
CA ALA A 50 5.31 -6.95 0.63
C ALA A 50 6.41 -6.48 -0.34
N TYR A 51 6.63 -5.16 -0.44
CA TYR A 51 7.71 -4.59 -1.23
C TYR A 51 9.10 -5.04 -0.73
N ASP A 52 9.32 -4.98 0.58
CA ASP A 52 10.60 -5.35 1.21
C ASP A 52 10.95 -6.83 1.06
N THR A 53 9.96 -7.70 1.16
CA THR A 53 10.15 -9.16 1.09
C THR A 53 10.10 -9.70 -0.34
N SER A 54 9.86 -8.84 -1.34
CA SER A 54 9.63 -9.24 -2.73
C SER A 54 8.57 -10.34 -2.87
N LEU A 55 7.59 -10.37 -1.96
CA LEU A 55 6.50 -11.32 -2.05
C LEU A 55 5.70 -11.00 -3.31
N GLU A 56 5.66 -11.95 -4.24
CA GLU A 56 4.72 -11.92 -5.36
C GLU A 56 3.31 -11.82 -4.79
N SER A 57 2.50 -10.92 -5.35
CA SER A 57 1.06 -10.96 -5.12
C SER A 57 0.47 -12.25 -5.72
N ASP A 58 -0.74 -12.64 -5.32
CA ASP A 58 -1.43 -13.83 -5.86
C ASP A 58 -1.58 -13.80 -7.40
N ASP A 59 -1.41 -12.63 -8.04
CA ASP A 59 -1.47 -12.42 -9.48
C ASP A 59 -0.08 -12.40 -10.17
N GLY A 60 1.01 -12.67 -9.44
CA GLY A 60 2.39 -12.63 -9.95
C GLY A 60 2.95 -11.21 -10.15
N GLU A 61 2.23 -10.17 -9.74
CA GLU A 61 2.71 -8.78 -9.79
C GLU A 61 3.56 -8.48 -8.54
N VAL A 62 4.73 -7.85 -8.75
CA VAL A 62 5.59 -7.33 -7.68
C VAL A 62 4.84 -6.20 -6.96
N ALA A 63 4.92 -6.19 -5.62
CA ALA A 63 4.27 -5.14 -4.83
C ALA A 63 4.72 -3.74 -5.25
N ASP A 64 3.77 -2.80 -5.35
CA ASP A 64 4.06 -1.40 -5.64
C ASP A 64 4.96 -0.78 -4.56
N HIS A 65 5.94 0.01 -4.98
CA HIS A 65 6.75 0.78 -4.04
C HIS A 65 5.85 1.72 -3.22
N PRO A 66 6.03 1.84 -1.88
CA PRO A 66 5.24 2.77 -1.04
C PRO A 66 5.16 4.24 -1.51
N ASN A 67 6.07 4.73 -2.35
CA ASN A 67 6.02 6.09 -2.93
C ASN A 67 5.17 6.20 -4.19
N ALA A 68 4.75 5.07 -4.77
CA ALA A 68 3.79 5.02 -5.87
C ALA A 68 2.36 4.80 -5.35
N VAL A 69 2.21 4.43 -4.06
CA VAL A 69 0.93 4.13 -3.45
C VAL A 69 0.43 5.31 -2.64
N ARG A 70 -0.69 5.89 -3.06
CA ARG A 70 -1.38 6.98 -2.37
C ARG A 70 -2.51 6.42 -1.51
N MET A 71 -2.63 6.89 -0.27
CA MET A 71 -3.72 6.52 0.62
C MET A 71 -4.51 7.76 1.05
N THR A 72 -5.83 7.63 1.11
CA THR A 72 -6.75 8.65 1.61
C THR A 72 -7.66 8.03 2.67
N GLN A 73 -7.75 8.62 3.85
CA GLN A 73 -8.70 8.25 4.90
C GLN A 73 -9.91 9.18 4.85
N GLY A 74 -11.13 8.61 4.85
CA GLY A 74 -12.38 9.37 4.78
C GLY A 74 -12.58 10.03 3.42
N CYS A 75 -12.56 9.23 2.34
CA CYS A 75 -12.75 9.72 0.98
C CYS A 75 -14.23 9.98 0.66
N LEU A 76 -14.50 10.86 -0.31
CA LEU A 76 -15.86 11.10 -0.79
C LEU A 76 -16.31 9.96 -1.71
N ALA A 77 -16.83 8.89 -1.12
CA ALA A 77 -17.25 7.70 -1.83
C ALA A 77 -18.41 6.98 -1.12
N PHE A 78 -19.02 5.99 -1.78
CA PHE A 78 -20.00 5.12 -1.12
C PHE A 78 -19.32 4.09 -0.22
N VAL A 79 -18.11 3.64 -0.59
CA VAL A 79 -17.18 2.89 0.25
C VAL A 79 -16.03 3.85 0.59
N ASP A 80 -16.04 4.43 1.78
CA ASP A 80 -15.39 5.73 2.05
C ASP A 80 -14.22 5.71 3.03
N ASP A 81 -14.15 4.73 3.94
CA ASP A 81 -13.25 4.82 5.09
C ASP A 81 -11.77 4.93 4.66
N ILE A 82 -11.33 4.11 3.69
CA ILE A 82 -9.98 4.19 3.13
C ILE A 82 -10.03 3.99 1.61
N MET A 83 -9.32 4.83 0.87
CA MET A 83 -9.02 4.65 -0.54
C MET A 83 -7.51 4.47 -0.72
N ILE A 84 -7.11 3.44 -1.44
CA ILE A 84 -5.73 3.21 -1.87
C ILE A 84 -5.69 3.33 -3.38
N GLU A 85 -4.77 4.13 -3.88
CA GLU A 85 -4.51 4.28 -5.31
C GLU A 85 -3.07 3.86 -5.60
N THR A 86 -2.95 2.92 -6.53
CA THR A 86 -1.67 2.57 -7.16
C THR A 86 -1.71 3.01 -8.63
N PRO A 87 -0.59 2.91 -9.37
CA PRO A 87 -0.58 3.20 -10.81
C PRO A 87 -1.69 2.44 -11.55
N ASP A 88 -1.85 1.15 -11.27
CA ASP A 88 -2.70 0.26 -12.06
C ASP A 88 -4.11 0.06 -11.51
N ARG A 89 -4.33 0.27 -10.19
CA ARG A 89 -5.61 -0.05 -9.55
C ARG A 89 -6.06 0.94 -8.47
N LEU A 90 -7.34 0.89 -8.17
CA LEU A 90 -7.99 1.57 -7.05
C LEU A 90 -8.56 0.54 -6.08
N ARG A 91 -8.39 0.75 -4.78
CA ARG A 91 -8.98 -0.12 -3.77
C ARG A 91 -9.74 0.75 -2.77
N PHE A 92 -11.04 0.51 -2.65
CA PHE A 92 -11.92 1.19 -1.70
C PHE A 92 -12.25 0.22 -0.57
N ILE A 93 -12.11 0.70 0.66
CA ILE A 93 -12.21 -0.12 1.86
C ILE A 93 -13.25 0.49 2.79
N GLN A 94 -14.25 -0.32 3.16
CA GLN A 94 -15.14 -0.03 4.27
C GLN A 94 -14.70 -0.87 5.48
N VAL A 95 -14.53 -0.22 6.62
CA VAL A 95 -14.12 -0.80 7.89
C VAL A 95 -15.32 -0.87 8.84
N LYS A 96 -15.50 -2.04 9.48
CA LYS A 96 -16.58 -2.26 10.44
C LYS A 96 -16.07 -3.05 11.65
N SER A 97 -16.06 -2.43 12.82
CA SER A 97 -15.60 -3.06 14.08
C SER A 97 -16.68 -3.88 14.80
N THR A 98 -17.91 -3.96 14.25
CA THR A 98 -19.03 -4.64 14.90
C THR A 98 -18.92 -6.17 14.80
N SER A 99 -19.06 -6.86 15.93
CA SER A 99 -18.97 -8.32 16.05
C SER A 99 -20.20 -9.09 15.53
N CYS A 100 -21.30 -8.40 15.21
CA CYS A 100 -22.52 -8.97 14.66
C CYS A 100 -22.88 -8.39 13.27
N LEU A 101 -21.88 -7.93 12.53
CA LEU A 101 -22.07 -7.38 11.19
C LEU A 101 -22.70 -8.41 10.24
N THR A 102 -23.71 -7.98 9.49
CA THR A 102 -24.36 -8.76 8.44
C THR A 102 -24.61 -7.87 7.22
N TRP A 103 -24.80 -8.50 6.06
CA TRP A 103 -25.27 -7.79 4.87
C TRP A 103 -26.70 -7.28 5.06
N ASP A 104 -26.85 -5.96 5.14
CA ASP A 104 -28.12 -5.26 5.10
C ASP A 104 -28.30 -4.51 3.76
N ALA A 105 -29.50 -3.95 3.56
CA ALA A 105 -29.81 -3.21 2.34
C ALA A 105 -28.89 -2.00 2.13
N LYS A 106 -28.46 -1.37 3.22
CA LYS A 106 -27.71 -0.11 3.20
C LYS A 106 -26.27 -0.35 2.77
N LEU A 107 -25.63 -1.38 3.33
CA LEU A 107 -24.27 -1.80 2.99
C LEU A 107 -24.21 -2.36 1.57
N PHE A 108 -25.21 -3.14 1.17
CA PHE A 108 -25.34 -3.61 -0.22
C PHE A 108 -25.42 -2.45 -1.19
N GLU A 109 -26.30 -1.47 -0.93
CA GLU A 109 -26.46 -0.29 -1.77
C GLU A 109 -25.16 0.52 -1.89
N ASP A 110 -24.41 0.69 -0.79
CA ASP A 110 -23.11 1.39 -0.84
C ASP A 110 -22.11 0.67 -1.76
N PHE A 111 -21.99 -0.64 -1.64
CA PHE A 111 -21.08 -1.44 -2.48
C PHE A 111 -21.53 -1.48 -3.94
N GLN A 112 -22.83 -1.65 -4.19
CA GLN A 112 -23.40 -1.67 -5.54
C GLN A 112 -23.19 -0.32 -6.25
N ASN A 113 -23.51 0.80 -5.58
CA ASN A 113 -23.33 2.13 -6.15
C ASN A 113 -21.84 2.44 -6.39
N GLN A 114 -20.95 2.03 -5.49
CA GLN A 114 -19.50 2.18 -5.72
C GLN A 114 -19.04 1.37 -6.93
N TYR A 115 -19.52 0.12 -7.07
CA TYR A 115 -19.18 -0.75 -8.18
C TYR A 115 -19.62 -0.15 -9.51
N ASP A 116 -20.89 0.26 -9.61
CA ASP A 116 -21.45 0.84 -10.83
C ASP A 116 -20.72 2.13 -11.23
N TRP A 117 -20.32 2.94 -10.23
CA TRP A 117 -19.54 4.15 -10.46
C TRP A 117 -18.13 3.84 -10.98
N LEU A 118 -17.43 2.88 -10.40
CA LEU A 118 -16.05 2.53 -10.82
C LEU A 118 -16.02 1.77 -12.15
N MET A 119 -17.02 0.94 -12.44
CA MET A 119 -17.16 0.29 -13.75
C MET A 119 -17.27 1.30 -14.88
N ALA A 120 -17.95 2.43 -14.66
CA ALA A 120 -18.03 3.49 -15.65
C ALA A 120 -16.73 4.30 -15.81
N TYR A 121 -15.87 4.30 -14.79
CA TYR A 121 -14.58 4.99 -14.80
C TYR A 121 -13.49 4.22 -15.57
N GLY A 122 -13.60 2.89 -15.66
CA GLY A 122 -12.75 2.05 -16.52
C GLY A 122 -11.33 1.74 -15.99
N LYS A 123 -10.99 2.14 -14.76
CA LYS A 123 -9.75 1.71 -14.08
C LYS A 123 -10.01 0.39 -13.34
N LYS A 124 -9.00 -0.49 -13.22
CA LYS A 124 -9.11 -1.70 -12.38
C LYS A 124 -9.41 -1.28 -10.94
N PHE A 125 -10.31 -1.99 -10.27
CA PHE A 125 -10.66 -1.66 -8.89
C PHE A 125 -11.06 -2.86 -8.05
N GLU A 126 -10.96 -2.66 -6.73
CA GLU A 126 -11.37 -3.61 -5.70
C GLU A 126 -12.25 -2.91 -4.67
N LEU A 127 -13.29 -3.60 -4.22
CA LEU A 127 -14.15 -3.17 -3.11
C LEU A 127 -13.94 -4.13 -1.94
N VAL A 128 -13.49 -3.60 -0.81
CA VAL A 128 -13.11 -4.41 0.35
C VAL A 128 -13.94 -4.05 1.57
N LEU A 129 -14.46 -5.09 2.24
CA LEU A 129 -15.08 -4.98 3.54
C LEU A 129 -14.16 -5.60 4.60
N VAL A 130 -13.71 -4.78 5.55
CA VAL A 130 -12.87 -5.21 6.65
C VAL A 130 -13.69 -5.37 7.93
N THR A 131 -13.53 -6.52 8.58
CA THR A 131 -14.11 -6.80 9.89
C THR A 131 -13.05 -7.18 10.92
N ILE A 132 -13.41 -7.08 12.21
CA ILE A 132 -12.50 -7.35 13.33
C ILE A 132 -12.28 -8.84 13.61
N SER A 133 -13.15 -9.73 13.12
CA SER A 133 -13.03 -11.17 13.42
C SER A 133 -13.29 -12.07 12.22
N GLU A 134 -12.53 -13.16 12.18
CA GLU A 134 -12.65 -14.19 11.15
C GLU A 134 -14.05 -14.84 11.14
N GLY A 135 -14.67 -15.04 12.32
CA GLY A 135 -16.03 -15.55 12.43
C GLY A 135 -17.05 -14.67 11.71
N VAL A 136 -16.94 -13.35 11.83
CA VAL A 136 -17.82 -12.40 11.13
C VAL A 136 -17.55 -12.43 9.63
N ARG A 137 -16.28 -12.47 9.21
CA ARG A 137 -15.90 -12.63 7.80
C ARG A 137 -16.56 -13.88 7.20
N ASN A 138 -16.43 -15.02 7.86
CA ASN A 138 -16.98 -16.29 7.39
C ASN A 138 -18.51 -16.25 7.30
N ASN A 139 -19.18 -15.57 8.24
CA ASN A 139 -20.62 -15.35 8.18
C ASN A 139 -21.06 -14.41 7.05
N LEU A 140 -20.26 -13.39 6.72
CA LEU A 140 -20.56 -12.49 5.60
C LEU A 140 -20.37 -13.17 4.24
N ILE A 141 -19.42 -14.10 4.14
CA ILE A 141 -19.16 -14.89 2.93
C ILE A 141 -20.21 -15.99 2.75
N SER A 142 -20.48 -16.77 3.80
CA SER A 142 -21.37 -17.94 3.74
C SER A 142 -22.85 -17.62 4.05
N GLY A 143 -23.12 -16.39 4.50
CA GLY A 143 -24.43 -15.96 4.97
C GLY A 143 -25.47 -15.93 3.86
N ARG A 144 -26.69 -16.39 4.18
CA ARG A 144 -27.85 -16.41 3.27
C ARG A 144 -28.62 -15.09 3.25
N SER A 145 -27.93 -13.94 3.32
CA SER A 145 -28.61 -12.65 3.18
C SER A 145 -29.03 -12.45 1.72
N LYS A 146 -30.21 -11.89 1.50
CA LYS A 146 -30.62 -11.44 0.16
C LYS A 146 -29.85 -10.19 -0.32
N TYR A 147 -29.09 -9.57 0.58
CA TYR A 147 -28.30 -8.37 0.34
C TYR A 147 -26.80 -8.68 0.26
N THR A 148 -26.40 -9.94 0.05
CA THR A 148 -25.00 -10.28 -0.16
C THR A 148 -24.52 -9.65 -1.48
N PHE A 149 -23.34 -9.02 -1.43
CA PHE A 149 -22.68 -8.49 -2.63
C PHE A 149 -21.46 -9.35 -2.98
N ASP A 150 -21.54 -10.08 -4.09
CA ASP A 150 -20.59 -11.13 -4.48
C ASP A 150 -19.24 -10.59 -4.98
N LYS A 151 -19.17 -9.31 -5.38
CA LYS A 151 -17.92 -8.67 -5.83
C LYS A 151 -17.11 -8.03 -4.70
N ALA A 152 -17.61 -8.02 -3.46
CA ALA A 152 -16.83 -7.53 -2.32
C ALA A 152 -15.79 -8.56 -1.88
N ILE A 153 -14.56 -8.11 -1.71
CA ILE A 153 -13.52 -8.86 -1.01
C ILE A 153 -13.74 -8.67 0.49
N ILE A 154 -13.96 -9.76 1.23
CA ILE A 154 -14.18 -9.70 2.68
C ILE A 154 -12.93 -10.20 3.39
N ILE A 155 -12.31 -9.32 4.18
CA ILE A 155 -11.13 -9.64 4.98
C ILE A 155 -11.38 -9.40 6.47
N SER A 156 -10.72 -10.19 7.31
CA SER A 156 -10.68 -9.96 8.75
C SER A 156 -9.30 -9.47 9.13
N ARG A 157 -9.24 -8.50 10.03
CA ARG A 157 -7.99 -8.05 10.64
C ARG A 157 -8.21 -7.85 12.12
N ASN A 158 -7.45 -8.57 12.92
CA ASN A 158 -7.44 -8.39 14.35
C ASN A 158 -6.16 -7.66 14.77
N PRO A 159 -6.25 -6.51 15.47
CA PRO A 159 -5.08 -5.81 15.99
C PRO A 159 -4.15 -6.66 16.88
N ASP A 160 -4.70 -7.72 17.47
CA ASP A 160 -3.98 -8.63 18.37
C ASP A 160 -3.39 -9.86 17.67
N GLU A 161 -3.50 -9.97 16.34
CA GLU A 161 -2.94 -11.11 15.58
C GLU A 161 -1.41 -11.11 15.57
N THR A 162 -0.81 -12.31 15.63
CA THR A 162 0.65 -12.48 15.61
C THR A 162 1.25 -12.12 14.24
N GLU A 163 0.55 -12.42 13.14
CA GLU A 163 1.00 -12.11 11.78
C GLU A 163 1.23 -10.60 11.59
N TRP A 164 0.36 -9.77 12.16
CA TRP A 164 0.50 -8.32 12.14
C TRP A 164 1.83 -7.86 12.75
N VAL A 165 2.18 -8.42 13.91
CA VAL A 165 3.42 -8.10 14.61
C VAL A 165 4.64 -8.52 13.79
N GLU A 166 4.59 -9.67 13.10
CA GLU A 166 5.69 -10.12 12.25
C GLU A 166 5.89 -9.21 11.02
N LYS A 167 4.80 -8.74 10.39
CA LYS A 167 4.89 -7.74 9.31
C LYS A 167 5.56 -6.46 9.78
N ILE A 168 5.20 -5.95 10.96
CA ILE A 168 5.87 -4.76 11.51
C ILE A 168 7.36 -5.03 11.78
N LYS A 169 7.71 -6.19 12.33
CA LYS A 169 9.11 -6.55 12.59
C LYS A 169 9.95 -6.58 11.32
N SER A 170 9.38 -6.98 10.18
CA SER A 170 10.09 -6.99 8.88
C SER A 170 10.59 -5.60 8.46
N LEU A 171 9.92 -4.54 8.92
CA LEU A 171 10.26 -3.15 8.59
C LEU A 171 11.33 -2.54 9.49
N VAL A 172 11.81 -3.27 10.50
CA VAL A 172 12.80 -2.77 11.47
C VAL A 172 14.23 -2.98 10.94
N THR A 173 15.08 -1.95 11.02
CA THR A 173 16.51 -2.00 10.64
C THR A 173 17.43 -2.60 11.71
N GLY A 174 16.93 -2.72 12.94
CA GLY A 174 17.66 -3.29 14.09
C GLY A 174 17.10 -4.63 14.57
N VAL A 175 17.32 -4.96 15.86
CA VAL A 175 16.86 -6.24 16.44
C VAL A 175 15.32 -6.33 16.39
N PRO A 176 14.75 -7.30 15.66
CA PRO A 176 13.31 -7.47 15.62
C PRO A 176 12.82 -7.99 16.97
N SER A 177 11.99 -7.21 17.65
CA SER A 177 11.42 -7.58 18.95
C SER A 177 9.98 -7.07 19.07
N LEU A 178 9.16 -7.71 19.91
CA LEU A 178 7.80 -7.25 20.17
C LEU A 178 7.76 -5.81 20.69
N ARG A 179 8.76 -5.41 21.50
CA ARG A 179 8.90 -4.03 21.98
C ARG A 179 9.11 -3.06 20.82
N ASN A 180 10.04 -3.38 19.92
CA ASN A 180 10.33 -2.51 18.78
C ASN A 180 9.16 -2.44 17.80
N ALA A 181 8.45 -3.55 17.59
CA ALA A 181 7.24 -3.57 16.77
C ALA A 181 6.13 -2.68 17.35
N ARG A 182 5.90 -2.73 18.67
CA ARG A 182 4.93 -1.84 19.33
C ARG A 182 5.32 -0.37 19.25
N LEU A 183 6.61 -0.05 19.44
CA LEU A 183 7.13 1.30 19.28
C LEU A 183 6.94 1.79 17.84
N LEU A 184 7.31 0.96 16.87
CA LEU A 184 7.14 1.24 15.45
C LEU A 184 5.68 1.50 15.09
N HIS A 185 4.77 0.61 15.51
CA HIS A 185 3.33 0.80 15.32
C HIS A 185 2.87 2.18 15.83
N GLY A 186 3.23 2.53 17.07
CA GLY A 186 2.88 3.84 17.63
C GLY A 186 3.46 5.02 16.86
N GLN A 187 4.69 4.92 16.34
CA GLN A 187 5.30 5.98 15.54
C GLN A 187 4.69 6.11 14.14
N LEU A 188 4.26 4.99 13.52
CA LEU A 188 3.49 5.01 12.27
C LEU A 188 2.12 5.65 12.48
N THR A 189 1.43 5.30 13.57
CA THR A 189 0.16 5.95 13.94
C THR A 189 0.32 7.45 14.09
N LEU A 190 1.32 7.90 14.85
CA LEU A 190 1.60 9.33 15.03
C LEU A 190 1.96 10.01 13.72
N ALA A 191 2.80 9.38 12.89
CA ALA A 191 3.16 9.91 11.59
C ALA A 191 1.94 10.08 10.69
N TRP A 192 1.04 9.09 10.61
CA TRP A 192 -0.20 9.20 9.84
C TRP A 192 -1.12 10.30 10.39
N MET A 193 -1.27 10.40 11.71
CA MET A 193 -2.12 11.43 12.33
C MET A 193 -1.64 12.86 12.10
N GLU A 194 -0.34 13.07 11.85
CA GLU A 194 0.25 14.36 11.48
C GLU A 194 0.08 14.69 9.98
N SER A 195 -0.39 13.74 9.17
CA SER A 195 -0.69 13.98 7.76
C SER A 195 -2.00 14.73 7.57
N ASN A 196 -2.26 15.16 6.34
CA ASN A 196 -3.57 15.67 5.92
C ASN A 196 -4.60 14.56 5.67
N ARG A 197 -4.33 13.31 6.09
CA ARG A 197 -5.14 12.10 5.82
C ARG A 197 -5.26 11.75 4.34
N GLU A 198 -4.38 12.32 3.53
CA GLU A 198 -4.17 12.02 2.12
C GLU A 198 -2.69 12.25 1.80
N GLU A 199 -1.92 11.18 1.59
CA GLU A 199 -0.50 11.25 1.21
C GLU A 199 -0.02 9.94 0.58
N PHE A 200 1.18 9.94 0.01
CA PHE A 200 1.85 8.70 -0.38
C PHE A 200 2.31 7.95 0.87
N MET A 201 2.16 6.62 0.88
CA MET A 201 2.52 5.80 2.05
C MET A 201 3.99 5.94 2.43
N GLY A 202 4.87 6.16 1.44
CA GLY A 202 6.29 6.44 1.66
C GLY A 202 6.57 7.73 2.44
N GLU A 203 5.71 8.75 2.35
CA GLU A 203 5.84 9.98 3.15
C GLU A 203 5.57 9.70 4.63
N THR A 204 4.53 8.89 4.94
CA THR A 204 4.25 8.43 6.30
C THR A 204 5.42 7.61 6.86
N LEU A 205 5.96 6.68 6.06
CA LEU A 205 7.10 5.84 6.44
C LEU A 205 8.36 6.69 6.70
N SER A 206 8.62 7.69 5.86
CA SER A 206 9.73 8.63 6.05
C SER A 206 9.59 9.42 7.34
N ARG A 207 8.40 9.98 7.61
CA ARG A 207 8.11 10.71 8.85
C ARG A 207 8.26 9.82 10.08
N ALA A 208 7.79 8.56 10.01
CA ALA A 208 7.97 7.59 11.09
C ALA A 208 9.45 7.20 11.29
N LYS A 209 10.25 7.13 10.21
CA LYS A 209 11.69 6.85 10.27
C LYS A 209 12.42 7.97 11.02
N GLU A 210 12.09 9.23 10.76
CA GLU A 210 12.64 10.37 11.48
C GLU A 210 12.30 10.32 12.98
N LYS A 211 11.03 10.07 13.33
CA LYS A 211 10.57 9.94 14.72
C LYS A 211 11.26 8.80 15.47
N THR A 212 11.55 7.70 14.78
CA THR A 212 12.25 6.55 15.34
C THR A 212 13.77 6.62 15.27
N ARG A 213 14.33 7.74 14.76
CA ARG A 213 15.79 7.91 14.54
C ARG A 213 16.40 6.79 13.67
N GLY A 214 15.68 6.37 12.64
CA GLY A 214 16.17 5.39 11.67
C GLY A 214 15.87 3.92 11.99
N MET A 215 15.01 3.63 12.98
CA MET A 215 14.63 2.24 13.31
C MET A 215 13.79 1.55 12.22
N ILE A 216 13.22 2.33 11.29
CA ILE A 216 12.45 1.85 10.14
C ILE A 216 13.34 1.82 8.92
N LYS A 217 13.16 0.78 8.09
CA LYS A 217 13.75 0.69 6.76
C LYS A 217 13.42 1.94 5.94
N ALA A 218 14.32 2.28 5.03
CA ALA A 218 14.08 3.38 4.12
C ALA A 218 13.12 2.92 3.02
N PHE A 219 12.14 3.76 2.71
CA PHE A 219 11.29 3.62 1.53
C PHE A 219 11.29 4.97 0.83
N GLN A 220 12.47 5.46 0.46
CA GLN A 220 12.62 6.78 -0.16
C GLN A 220 12.19 6.73 -1.62
N LYS A 221 11.80 7.88 -2.17
CA LYS A 221 11.39 7.94 -3.58
C LYS A 221 12.63 7.70 -4.43
N THR A 222 12.61 6.64 -5.21
CA THR A 222 13.66 6.38 -6.19
C THR A 222 13.78 7.58 -7.12
N PRO A 223 14.98 8.16 -7.27
CA PRO A 223 15.20 9.26 -8.21
C PRO A 223 14.76 8.87 -9.61
N VAL A 224 14.17 9.83 -10.35
CA VAL A 224 13.59 9.58 -11.69
C VAL A 224 14.62 8.96 -12.64
N PHE A 225 15.84 9.49 -12.65
CA PHE A 225 16.92 8.96 -13.50
C PHE A 225 17.20 7.47 -13.22
N LEU A 226 17.16 7.05 -11.95
CA LEU A 226 17.42 5.66 -11.58
C LEU A 226 16.23 4.77 -11.94
N GLN A 227 15.00 5.29 -11.86
CA GLN A 227 13.82 4.58 -12.36
C GLN A 227 13.91 4.36 -13.88
N GLU A 228 14.35 5.37 -14.63
CA GLU A 228 14.54 5.28 -16.08
C GLU A 228 15.59 4.20 -16.42
N ILE A 229 16.76 4.24 -15.76
CA ILE A 229 17.83 3.23 -15.96
C ILE A 229 17.34 1.81 -15.61
N ILE A 230 16.65 1.63 -14.48
CA ILE A 230 16.11 0.32 -14.09
C ILE A 230 15.07 -0.17 -15.12
N GLY A 231 14.23 0.74 -15.63
CA GLY A 231 13.25 0.43 -16.67
C GLY A 231 13.90 0.00 -17.97
N GLU A 232 14.96 0.69 -18.40
CA GLU A 232 15.74 0.32 -19.59
C GLU A 232 16.39 -1.05 -19.44
N ILE A 233 17.07 -1.31 -18.30
CA ILE A 233 17.70 -2.61 -18.03
C ILE A 233 16.67 -3.74 -18.06
N LYS A 234 15.52 -3.59 -17.39
CA LYS A 234 14.48 -4.63 -17.38
C LYS A 234 13.94 -4.97 -18.78
N ASN A 235 13.99 -4.03 -19.71
CA ASN A 235 13.53 -4.25 -21.09
C ASN A 235 14.59 -4.93 -21.97
N LEU A 236 15.86 -4.85 -21.59
CA LEU A 236 17.01 -5.30 -22.40
C LEU A 236 17.65 -6.58 -21.86
N ASP A 237 17.65 -6.75 -20.54
CA ASP A 237 18.35 -7.80 -19.83
C ASP A 237 17.37 -8.90 -19.41
N ASN A 238 17.34 -9.98 -20.18
CA ASN A 238 16.42 -11.11 -19.97
C ASN A 238 16.75 -11.92 -18.70
N ASP A 239 17.93 -11.70 -18.11
CA ASP A 239 18.39 -12.41 -16.92
C ASP A 239 17.82 -11.78 -15.63
N VAL A 240 17.12 -10.64 -15.75
CA VAL A 240 16.55 -9.91 -14.62
C VAL A 240 15.19 -10.48 -14.23
N LEU A 241 15.17 -11.22 -13.11
CA LEU A 241 13.92 -11.64 -12.48
C LEU A 241 13.29 -10.47 -11.71
N THR A 242 14.08 -9.81 -10.87
CA THR A 242 13.67 -8.56 -10.21
C THR A 242 14.81 -7.55 -10.13
N LEU A 243 14.47 -6.27 -10.33
CA LEU A 243 15.37 -5.14 -10.11
C LEU A 243 14.52 -3.94 -9.66
N SER A 244 14.81 -3.41 -8.49
CA SER A 244 14.09 -2.26 -7.95
C SER A 244 15.01 -1.42 -7.09
N ALA A 245 14.61 -0.19 -6.79
CA ALA A 245 15.33 0.68 -5.88
C ALA A 245 14.35 1.31 -4.91
N ASP A 246 14.81 1.55 -3.68
CA ASP A 246 14.02 2.15 -2.59
C ASP A 246 14.45 3.60 -2.27
N GLY A 247 15.14 4.24 -3.22
CA GLY A 247 15.74 5.56 -3.05
C GLY A 247 16.94 5.64 -2.10
N LEU A 248 17.39 4.54 -1.47
CA LEU A 248 18.70 4.44 -0.83
C LEU A 248 19.49 3.18 -1.22
N SER A 249 18.85 2.20 -1.84
CA SER A 249 19.40 0.90 -2.14
C SER A 249 18.81 0.37 -3.44
N ILE A 250 19.52 -0.55 -4.07
CA ILE A 250 19.02 -1.37 -5.19
C ILE A 250 18.84 -2.79 -4.67
N MET A 251 17.65 -3.33 -4.85
CA MET A 251 17.32 -4.74 -4.59
C MET A 251 17.30 -5.45 -5.93
N TYR A 252 17.92 -6.62 -6.00
CA TYR A 252 18.06 -7.36 -7.24
C TYR A 252 17.91 -8.86 -7.03
N HIS A 253 17.36 -9.51 -8.05
CA HIS A 253 17.32 -10.94 -8.25
C HIS A 253 17.59 -11.22 -9.73
N ILE A 254 18.73 -11.85 -10.00
CA ILE A 254 19.22 -12.09 -11.35
C ILE A 254 19.46 -13.59 -11.52
N GLN A 255 19.05 -14.13 -12.65
CA GLN A 255 19.29 -15.52 -13.03
C GLN A 255 20.21 -15.57 -14.25
N ASN A 256 21.44 -16.03 -14.04
CA ASN A 256 22.41 -16.39 -15.08
C ASN A 256 22.23 -17.89 -15.44
N GLU A 257 22.80 -18.33 -16.57
CA GLU A 257 22.78 -19.71 -17.08
C GLU A 257 23.13 -20.78 -16.03
N GLU A 258 23.93 -20.46 -15.01
CA GLU A 258 24.36 -21.41 -13.97
C GLU A 258 24.02 -20.99 -12.53
N ASP A 259 23.71 -19.71 -12.27
CA ASP A 259 23.61 -19.15 -10.91
C ASP A 259 22.41 -18.20 -10.72
N GLU A 260 21.82 -18.25 -9.54
CA GLU A 260 20.81 -17.32 -9.06
C GLU A 260 21.42 -16.39 -8.00
N ILE A 261 21.41 -15.09 -8.27
CA ILE A 261 22.04 -14.09 -7.41
C ILE A 261 20.98 -13.11 -6.93
N GLN A 262 20.79 -13.07 -5.61
CA GLN A 262 19.91 -12.11 -4.94
C GLN A 262 20.69 -11.26 -3.94
N GLY A 263 20.31 -9.99 -3.82
CA GLY A 263 20.95 -9.11 -2.87
C GLY A 263 20.36 -7.71 -2.81
N VAL A 264 20.94 -6.93 -1.89
CA VAL A 264 20.65 -5.52 -1.71
C VAL A 264 21.97 -4.77 -1.68
N ILE A 265 22.06 -3.68 -2.44
CA ILE A 265 23.22 -2.79 -2.44
C ILE A 265 22.81 -1.37 -2.07
N SER A 266 23.45 -0.83 -1.03
CA SER A 266 23.18 0.53 -0.55
C SER A 266 23.93 1.57 -1.39
N ILE A 267 23.27 2.71 -1.65
CA ILE A 267 23.79 3.89 -2.32
C ILE A 267 24.09 4.92 -1.23
N GLU A 268 25.36 4.99 -0.84
CA GLU A 268 25.79 5.88 0.25
C GLU A 268 25.92 7.34 -0.22
N ASN A 269 26.30 7.56 -1.48
CA ASN A 269 26.48 8.90 -2.06
C ASN A 269 25.71 9.04 -3.38
N TRP A 270 24.48 9.55 -3.27
CA TRP A 270 23.60 9.77 -4.41
C TRP A 270 24.18 10.68 -5.50
N CYS A 271 24.87 11.76 -5.11
CA CYS A 271 25.43 12.70 -6.08
C CYS A 271 26.58 12.10 -6.89
N ALA A 272 27.31 11.15 -6.32
CA ALA A 272 28.36 10.40 -7.03
C ALA A 272 27.75 9.31 -7.91
N ALA A 273 26.82 8.53 -7.36
CA ALA A 273 26.12 7.48 -8.08
C ALA A 273 25.36 8.02 -9.31
N GLU A 274 24.61 9.10 -9.15
CA GLU A 274 23.91 9.77 -10.26
C GLU A 274 24.88 10.22 -11.36
N ARG A 275 26.00 10.85 -10.99
CA ARG A 275 27.02 11.28 -11.97
C ARG A 275 27.64 10.10 -12.71
N GLU A 276 27.97 9.03 -11.99
CA GLU A 276 28.55 7.84 -12.61
C GLU A 276 27.56 7.18 -13.56
N LEU A 277 26.31 6.99 -13.14
CA LEU A 277 25.27 6.35 -13.93
C LEU A 277 24.85 7.18 -15.16
N ILE A 278 24.87 8.51 -15.07
CA ILE A 278 24.60 9.39 -16.22
C ILE A 278 25.76 9.34 -17.23
N ASN A 279 27.01 9.33 -16.74
CA ASN A 279 28.18 9.33 -17.61
C ASN A 279 28.46 7.96 -18.24
N ASN A 280 28.16 6.89 -17.51
CA ASN A 280 28.42 5.50 -17.88
C ASN A 280 27.16 4.63 -17.70
N PRO A 281 26.07 4.87 -18.46
CA PRO A 281 24.79 4.19 -18.25
C PRO A 281 24.92 2.67 -18.37
N PRO A 282 24.58 1.91 -17.32
CA PRO A 282 24.70 0.46 -17.32
C PRO A 282 23.67 -0.16 -18.27
N GLN A 283 24.09 -1.21 -18.97
CA GLN A 283 23.23 -1.94 -19.92
C GLN A 283 22.63 -3.23 -19.33
N THR A 284 23.15 -3.68 -18.19
CA THR A 284 22.72 -4.91 -17.51
C THR A 284 22.56 -4.66 -16.01
N ALA A 285 21.76 -5.49 -15.34
CA ALA A 285 21.57 -5.37 -13.89
C ALA A 285 22.89 -5.60 -13.13
N ILE A 286 23.72 -6.56 -13.59
CA ILE A 286 25.04 -6.81 -13.02
C ILE A 286 25.93 -5.56 -13.14
N ALA A 287 25.97 -4.91 -14.31
CA ALA A 287 26.76 -3.69 -14.51
C ALA A 287 26.30 -2.56 -13.58
N LEU A 288 24.98 -2.37 -13.43
CA LEU A 288 24.42 -1.40 -12.49
C LEU A 288 24.89 -1.68 -11.06
N ILE A 289 24.77 -2.92 -10.59
CA ILE A 289 25.17 -3.33 -9.24
C ILE A 289 26.68 -3.12 -9.03
N THR A 290 27.50 -3.54 -9.98
CA THR A 290 28.97 -3.38 -9.92
C THR A 290 29.35 -1.91 -9.88
N GLN A 291 28.75 -1.06 -10.74
CA GLN A 291 29.03 0.38 -10.74
C GLN A 291 28.66 1.03 -9.41
N ILE A 292 27.53 0.67 -8.81
CA ILE A 292 27.12 1.16 -7.49
C ILE A 292 28.09 0.68 -6.40
N ALA A 293 28.53 -0.58 -6.47
CA ALA A 293 29.46 -1.18 -5.50
C ALA A 293 30.87 -0.60 -5.58
N GLU A 294 31.34 -0.33 -6.79
CA GLU A 294 32.72 0.11 -7.08
C GLU A 294 32.87 1.63 -7.11
N GLY A 295 31.82 2.36 -7.48
CA GLY A 295 31.77 3.82 -7.41
C GLY A 295 32.01 4.39 -6.01
N LEU A 296 31.92 3.55 -4.98
CA LEU A 296 32.21 3.86 -3.58
C LEU A 296 33.64 3.51 -3.13
N LYS A 297 34.45 2.81 -3.94
CA LYS A 297 35.85 2.46 -3.60
C LYS A 297 36.87 3.52 -4.02
N ASN A 298 36.50 4.43 -4.92
CA ASN A 298 37.41 5.40 -5.53
C ASN A 298 37.12 6.87 -5.16
N LEU A 299 36.27 7.10 -4.15
CA LEU A 299 35.95 8.41 -3.57
C LEU A 299 36.21 8.40 -2.06
#